data_AF-A0A0C9XET5-F1
#
_entry.id   AF-A0A0C9XET5-F1
#
_cell.length_a   1.000
_cell.length_b   1.000
_cell.length_c   1.000
_cell.angle_alpha   90.00
_cell.angle_beta   90.00
_cell.angle_gamma   90.00
#
_symmetry.space_group_name_H-M   'P 1'
#
loop_
_entity.id
_entity.type
_entity.pdbx_description
1 polymer ?
#
loop_
_entity_poly.entity_id
_entity_poly.type
_entity_poly.pdbx_seq_one_letter_code
_entity_poly.pdbx_strand_id
1 'polypeptide(L)'
;MKKVYPTKESRPDYICIDKACKLLKHMAAQGHWDEWSETTRLIVDTYHYKTHLKTDILCQTWCNPAPTDGSAPNLVVKATASDGSTYDKRAFNTQVNLILIFIIIDNLINQ
;
A
#
# COMPACT_ATOMS: atom_id res chain seq x y z
N MET A 1 -16.20 2.25 -22.79
CA MET A 1 -15.54 1.37 -21.79
C MET A 1 -16.41 1.33 -20.53
N LYS A 2 -16.69 0.14 -19.98
CA LYS A 2 -17.28 0.05 -18.64
C LYS A 2 -16.22 0.37 -17.60
N LYS A 3 -16.55 1.16 -16.57
CA LYS A 3 -15.66 1.41 -15.43
C LYS A 3 -15.58 0.13 -14.59
N VAL A 4 -14.35 -0.27 -14.24
CA VAL A 4 -14.10 -1.42 -13.34
C VAL A 4 -14.58 -1.08 -11.92
N TYR A 5 -14.32 0.16 -11.48
CA TYR A 5 -14.77 0.71 -10.20
C TYR A 5 -15.73 1.88 -10.46
N PRO A 6 -17.05 1.63 -10.52
CA PRO A 6 -18.02 2.66 -10.87
C PRO A 6 -18.20 3.73 -9.78
N THR A 7 -17.94 3.41 -8.52
CA THR A 7 -18.05 4.32 -7.37
C THR A 7 -16.76 4.33 -6.54
N LYS A 8 -16.58 5.32 -5.65
CA LYS A 8 -15.40 5.40 -4.78
C LYS A 8 -15.34 4.21 -3.81
N GLU A 9 -16.49 3.78 -3.33
CA GLU A 9 -16.68 2.68 -2.38
C GLU A 9 -16.44 1.31 -3.02
N SER A 10 -16.53 1.21 -4.35
CA SER A 10 -16.20 -0.01 -5.07
C SER A 10 -14.70 -0.24 -5.23
N ARG A 11 -13.87 0.75 -4.90
CA ARG A 11 -12.41 0.66 -5.02
C ARG A 11 -11.85 -0.23 -3.92
N PRO A 12 -10.76 -0.95 -4.21
CA PRO A 12 -10.07 -1.71 -3.19
C PRO A 12 -9.39 -0.77 -2.18
N ASP A 13 -9.39 -1.17 -0.92
CA ASP A 13 -8.65 -0.47 0.13
C ASP A 13 -7.13 -0.49 -0.16
N TYR A 14 -6.65 -1.59 -0.73
CA TYR A 14 -5.25 -1.81 -1.06
C TYR A 14 -5.05 -2.39 -2.45
N ILE A 15 -4.09 -1.84 -3.19
CA ILE A 15 -3.60 -2.41 -4.45
C ILE A 15 -2.11 -2.70 -4.32
N CYS A 16 -1.73 -3.97 -4.45
CA CYS A 16 -0.33 -4.38 -4.44
C CYS A 16 0.22 -4.50 -5.87
N ILE A 17 1.26 -3.72 -6.20
CA ILE A 17 1.92 -3.74 -7.52
C ILE A 17 3.43 -3.59 -7.35
N ASP A 18 4.21 -4.46 -8.01
CA ASP A 18 5.69 -4.47 -7.99
C ASP A 18 6.30 -3.07 -8.22
N LYS A 19 5.81 -2.34 -9.22
CA LYS A 19 6.24 -0.98 -9.58
C LYS A 19 5.13 0.04 -9.40
N ALA A 20 4.37 -0.03 -8.30
CA ALA A 20 3.27 0.93 -8.08
C ALA A 20 3.74 2.39 -8.07
N CYS A 21 5.02 2.67 -7.79
CA CYS A 21 5.57 4.01 -7.92
C CYS A 21 5.45 4.59 -9.34
N LYS A 22 5.52 3.76 -10.39
CA LYS A 22 5.39 4.21 -11.78
C LYS A 22 3.93 4.55 -12.08
N LEU A 23 3.02 3.71 -11.61
CA LEU A 23 1.58 3.98 -11.69
C LEU A 23 1.25 5.28 -10.94
N LEU A 24 1.76 5.44 -9.74
CA LEU A 24 1.57 6.61 -8.91
C LEU A 24 2.10 7.89 -9.57
N LYS A 25 3.32 7.87 -10.12
CA LYS A 25 3.88 9.02 -10.87
C LYS A 25 3.00 9.38 -12.06
N HIS A 26 2.52 8.38 -12.78
CA HIS A 26 1.61 8.60 -13.91
C HIS A 26 0.28 9.20 -13.45
N MET A 27 -0.37 8.62 -12.43
CA MET A 27 -1.63 9.13 -11.86
C MET A 27 -1.49 10.55 -11.31
N ALA A 28 -0.40 10.85 -10.60
CA ALA A 28 -0.11 12.18 -10.09
C ALA A 28 0.09 13.18 -11.23
N ALA A 29 0.84 12.82 -12.27
CA ALA A 29 1.03 13.67 -13.46
C ALA A 29 -0.27 13.93 -14.24
N GLN A 30 -1.28 13.05 -14.10
CA GLN A 30 -2.61 13.23 -14.69
C GLN A 30 -3.62 13.88 -13.71
N GLY A 31 -3.21 14.21 -12.49
CA GLY A 31 -4.10 14.79 -11.47
C GLY A 31 -5.14 13.83 -10.90
N HIS A 32 -4.96 12.51 -11.07
CA HIS A 32 -5.89 11.49 -10.57
C HIS A 32 -5.56 10.97 -9.18
N TRP A 33 -4.32 11.17 -8.71
CA TRP A 33 -3.89 10.54 -7.46
C TRP A 33 -4.66 11.05 -6.24
N ASP A 34 -4.92 12.35 -6.15
CA ASP A 34 -5.58 12.94 -4.98
C ASP A 34 -6.93 12.26 -4.70
N GLU A 35 -7.76 12.08 -5.74
CA GLU A 35 -9.06 11.41 -5.65
C GLU A 35 -8.95 9.92 -5.26
N TRP A 36 -7.92 9.22 -5.75
CA TRP A 36 -7.71 7.80 -5.45
C TRP A 36 -7.12 7.58 -4.06
N SER A 37 -6.31 8.52 -3.59
CA SER A 37 -5.68 8.47 -2.28
C SER A 37 -6.68 8.59 -1.12
N GLU A 38 -7.92 9.02 -1.38
CA GLU A 38 -8.97 9.06 -0.36
C GLU A 38 -9.39 7.67 0.10
N THR A 39 -9.43 6.70 -0.82
CA THR A 39 -10.03 5.37 -0.58
C THR A 39 -9.06 4.22 -0.76
N THR A 40 -7.93 4.44 -1.44
CA THR A 40 -7.05 3.36 -1.86
C THR A 40 -5.60 3.66 -1.50
N ARG A 41 -4.92 2.64 -0.98
CA ARG A 41 -3.48 2.68 -0.68
C ARG A 41 -2.72 1.78 -1.65
N LEU A 42 -1.54 2.22 -2.09
CA LEU A 42 -0.65 1.42 -2.93
C LEU A 42 0.40 0.72 -2.08
N ILE A 43 0.45 -0.60 -2.19
CA ILE A 43 1.49 -1.43 -1.58
C ILE A 43 2.50 -1.79 -2.67
N VAL A 44 3.78 -1.61 -2.35
CA VAL A 44 4.88 -1.83 -3.27
C VAL A 44 5.80 -2.89 -2.69
N ASP A 45 6.43 -3.66 -3.56
CA ASP A 45 7.40 -4.66 -3.15
C ASP A 45 8.51 -4.07 -2.26
N THR A 46 8.92 -4.85 -1.26
CA THR A 46 9.89 -4.45 -0.24
C THR A 46 11.24 -4.05 -0.84
N TYR A 47 11.71 -4.74 -1.89
CA TYR A 47 12.95 -4.40 -2.58
C TYR A 47 12.83 -3.05 -3.29
N HIS A 48 11.71 -2.87 -3.98
CA HIS A 48 11.44 -1.65 -4.73
C HIS A 48 11.30 -0.44 -3.80
N TYR A 49 10.55 -0.59 -2.71
CA TYR A 49 10.42 0.42 -1.66
C TYR A 49 11.80 0.80 -1.08
N LYS A 50 12.63 -0.16 -0.66
CA LYS A 50 13.96 0.11 -0.09
C LYS A 50 14.88 0.89 -1.03
N THR A 51 14.78 0.62 -2.33
CA THR A 51 15.63 1.27 -3.35
C THR A 51 15.24 2.72 -3.57
N HIS A 52 13.93 3.01 -3.62
CA HIS A 52 13.42 4.36 -3.91
C HIS A 52 13.24 5.23 -2.66
N LEU A 53 13.02 4.62 -1.49
CA LEU A 53 12.78 5.33 -0.24
C LEU A 53 13.84 6.41 0.05
N LYS A 54 15.09 6.16 -0.33
CA LYS A 54 16.19 7.09 -0.04
C LYS A 54 16.16 8.38 -0.87
N THR A 55 15.50 8.38 -2.03
CA THR A 55 15.66 9.44 -3.03
C THR A 55 14.35 9.99 -3.58
N ASP A 56 13.22 9.31 -3.36
CA ASP A 56 11.93 9.65 -3.97
C ASP A 56 10.88 9.93 -2.89
N ILE A 57 10.56 11.22 -2.68
CA ILE A 57 9.57 11.69 -1.69
C ILE A 57 8.20 11.08 -1.96
N LEU A 58 7.81 10.97 -3.24
CA LEU A 58 6.52 10.41 -3.61
C LEU A 58 6.45 8.92 -3.25
N CYS A 59 7.57 8.18 -3.37
CA CYS A 59 7.65 6.83 -2.84
C CYS A 59 7.65 6.78 -1.30
N GLN A 60 8.33 7.70 -0.62
CA GLN A 60 8.33 7.75 0.86
C GLN A 60 6.92 7.96 1.41
N THR A 61 6.13 8.82 0.76
CA THR A 61 4.79 9.19 1.26
C THR A 61 3.74 8.15 0.89
N TRP A 62 3.80 7.59 -0.31
CA TRP A 62 2.65 6.89 -0.89
C TRP A 62 2.91 5.44 -1.29
N CYS A 63 4.17 4.99 -1.37
CA CYS A 63 4.49 3.60 -1.65
C CYS A 63 4.67 2.86 -0.32
N ASN A 64 3.84 1.84 -0.05
CA ASN A 64 3.85 1.09 1.20
C ASN A 64 3.68 1.98 2.46
N PRO A 65 2.61 2.81 2.52
CA PRO A 65 2.32 3.61 3.70
C PRO A 65 2.00 2.67 4.86
N ALA A 66 2.74 2.81 5.96
CA ALA A 66 2.55 2.04 7.18
C ALA A 66 2.20 3.01 8.31
N PRO A 67 0.99 3.62 8.29
CA PRO A 67 0.60 4.58 9.31
C PRO A 67 0.50 3.87 10.65
N THR A 68 1.22 4.38 11.64
CA THR A 68 1.29 3.84 13.01
C THR A 68 0.21 4.42 13.93
N ASP A 69 -0.71 5.21 13.37
CA ASP A 69 -1.84 5.85 14.06
C ASP A 69 -3.06 4.91 14.23
N GLY A 70 -2.95 3.67 13.75
CA GLY A 70 -4.03 2.69 13.82
C GLY A 70 -5.06 2.77 12.68
N SER A 71 -4.89 3.69 11.72
CA SER A 71 -5.77 3.81 10.55
C SER A 71 -5.66 2.62 9.57
N ALA A 72 -4.57 1.85 9.64
CA ALA A 72 -4.32 0.68 8.79
C ALA A 72 -3.94 -0.57 9.61
N PRO A 73 -4.88 -1.14 10.40
CA PRO A 73 -4.60 -2.29 11.28
C PRO A 73 -4.20 -3.55 10.49
N ASN A 74 -4.57 -3.63 9.21
CA ASN A 74 -4.19 -4.72 8.31
C ASN A 74 -2.75 -4.59 7.77
N LEU A 75 -2.14 -3.41 7.87
CA LEU A 75 -0.76 -3.15 7.42
C LEU A 75 0.24 -3.06 8.56
N VAL A 76 -0.20 -2.63 9.74
CA VAL A 76 0.63 -2.45 10.92
C VAL A 76 -0.01 -3.18 12.10
N VAL A 77 0.68 -4.18 12.63
CA VAL A 77 0.29 -4.91 13.83
C VAL A 77 1.21 -4.55 14.99
N LYS A 78 0.66 -4.48 16.20
CA LYS A 78 1.46 -4.33 17.43
C LYS A 78 2.15 -5.67 17.73
N ALA A 79 3.46 -5.66 17.86
CA ALA A 79 4.26 -6.80 18.26
C ALA A 79 4.97 -6.52 19.59
N THR A 80 5.20 -7.57 20.37
CA THR A 80 5.93 -7.48 21.64
C THR A 80 7.40 -7.87 21.41
N ALA A 81 8.31 -7.03 21.88
CA ALA A 81 9.75 -7.31 21.88
C ALA A 81 10.13 -8.26 23.03
N SER A 82 11.35 -8.78 22.99
CA SER A 82 11.87 -9.72 23.99
C SER A 82 11.97 -9.14 25.40
N ASP A 83 12.01 -7.81 25.52
CA ASP A 83 12.02 -7.08 26.79
C ASP A 83 10.61 -6.74 27.31
N GLY A 84 9.55 -7.17 26.63
CA GLY A 84 8.16 -6.91 26.98
C GLY A 84 7.61 -5.57 26.46
N SER A 85 8.43 -4.73 25.81
CA SER A 85 7.94 -3.50 25.16
C SER A 85 7.12 -3.81 23.91
N THR A 86 6.23 -2.89 23.51
CA THR A 86 5.44 -3.04 22.27
C THR A 86 5.98 -2.12 21.18
N TYR A 87 5.97 -2.60 19.93
CA TYR A 87 6.37 -1.84 18.76
C TYR A 87 5.45 -2.11 17.58
N ASP A 88 5.37 -1.15 16.66
CA ASP A 88 4.64 -1.30 15.41
C ASP A 88 5.45 -2.13 14.41
N LYS A 89 4.89 -3.28 14.03
CA LYS A 89 5.47 -4.19 13.04
C LYS A 89 4.61 -4.15 11.78
N ARG A 90 5.25 -3.99 10.62
CA ARG A 90 4.57 -4.13 9.33
C ARG A 90 4.08 -5.58 9.18
N ALA A 91 2.78 -5.76 9.04
CA ALA A 91 2.11 -7.05 8.92
C ALA A 91 2.26 -7.66 7.52
N PHE A 92 2.36 -6.79 6.51
CA PHE A 92 2.46 -7.18 5.11
C PHE A 92 3.81 -6.73 4.54
N ASN A 93 4.63 -7.69 4.13
CA ASN A 93 5.78 -7.47 3.28
C ASN A 93 5.70 -8.50 2.16
N THR A 94 5.46 -8.07 0.93
CA THR A 94 5.67 -9.00 -0.18
C THR A 94 7.16 -9.31 -0.25
N GLN A 95 7.47 -10.59 -0.36
CA GLN A 95 8.74 -11.09 -0.84
C GLN A 95 8.44 -11.87 -2.11
N VAL A 96 8.43 -11.23 -3.28
CA VAL A 96 8.31 -12.01 -4.51
C VAL A 96 9.15 -11.40 -5.63
N ASN A 97 10.22 -12.12 -5.98
CA ASN A 97 10.88 -12.02 -7.28
C ASN A 97 9.88 -12.44 -8.37
N LEU A 98 9.62 -11.51 -9.30
CA LEU A 98 9.15 -11.76 -10.66
C LEU A 98 7.90 -12.66 -10.81
N ILE A 99 6.72 -12.06 -10.83
CA ILE A 99 5.56 -12.29 -11.71
C ILE A 99 4.44 -11.39 -11.16
N LEU A 100 3.67 -10.78 -12.08
CA LEU A 100 2.64 -9.80 -11.81
C LEU A 100 1.58 -10.32 -10.80
N ILE A 101 1.79 -10.10 -9.50
CA ILE A 101 0.80 -10.44 -8.48
C ILE A 101 -0.09 -9.21 -8.27
N PHE A 102 -1.24 -9.21 -8.94
CA PHE A 102 -2.40 -8.41 -8.53
C PHE A 102 -3.09 -9.15 -7.37
N ILE A 103 -2.65 -8.93 -6.13
CA ILE A 103 -3.52 -9.24 -4.98
C ILE A 103 -4.36 -8.00 -4.73
N ILE A 104 -5.64 -8.10 -5.06
CA ILE A 104 -6.69 -7.24 -4.52
C ILE A 104 -6.98 -7.80 -3.13
N ILE A 105 -6.55 -7.11 -2.08
CA ILE A 105 -6.91 -7.49 -0.70
C ILE A 105 -8.31 -6.91 -0.47
N ASP A 106 -9.34 -7.64 -0.92
CA ASP A 106 -10.71 -7.37 -0.49
C ASP A 106 -10.85 -7.86 0.96
N ASN A 107 -11.40 -6.98 1.81
CA ASN A 107 -11.80 -7.18 3.20
C ASN A 107 -11.80 -8.64 3.70
N LEU A 108 -10.67 -9.08 4.27
CA LEU A 108 -10.62 -10.22 5.19
C LEU A 108 -11.00 -9.75 6.60
N ILE A 109 -12.17 -9.16 6.78
CA ILE A 109 -12.84 -9.05 8.09
C ILE A 109 -14.35 -9.16 7.85
N ASN A 110 -14.80 -10.38 7.60
CA ASN A 110 -16.15 -10.87 7.90
C ASN A 110 -16.07 -12.40 7.96
N GLN A 111 -15.48 -12.92 9.03
CA GLN A 111 -15.67 -14.26 9.59
C GLN A 111 -15.32 -14.22 11.06
#